data_AF-A0A166Q6B7-F1
#
_entry.id   AF-A0A166Q6B7-F1
#
_cell.length_a   1.000
_cell.length_b   1.000
_cell.length_c   1.000
_cell.angle_alpha   90.00
_cell.angle_beta   90.00
_cell.angle_gamma   90.00
#
_symmetry.space_group_name_H-M   'P 1'
#
loop_
_entity.id
_entity.type
_entity.pdbx_description
1 polymer ?
#
loop_
_entity_poly.entity_id
_entity_poly.type
_entity_poly.pdbx_seq_one_letter_code
_entity_poly.pdbx_strand_id
1 'polypeptide(L)'
;MPIARSNPLGSLPEAIALPLQVERYVAVAQLTMYTYDWLLSVSEECEVLSKAGWSRSNMVYFLSRIFEFGHQFILVILIFVPSTKSCDALLGAIGTCGAVSVSCTSLLFLLRIRAVYLKSRFIMILFGTIWLVSVALNILQAASMHGEIIPGTTLCTNIGTKYFMLPSISTFINDTLIFLAITFRLCSNALIDESWRSRFLSVVKGKGLYRLSRSLLLSGQIYYLTVIVFFIANFVVMLSPLIPTGDHFLTAMILGAFTNMMACRVFRGVALGMMEDHPTTGLSTTRIAAAMELDAFPSALRSKSDVAKHGIR
;
A
#
# COMPACT_ATOMS: atom_id res chain seq x y z
N MET A 1 3.55 49.08 2.24
CA MET A 1 4.58 48.15 1.74
C MET A 1 3.85 47.06 0.96
N PRO A 2 3.87 47.08 -0.38
CA PRO A 2 3.15 46.07 -1.15
C PRO A 2 3.93 44.75 -1.04
N ILE A 3 3.25 43.69 -0.63
CA ILE A 3 3.75 42.31 -0.72
C ILE A 3 3.81 42.01 -2.22
N ALA A 4 4.96 42.27 -2.84
CA ALA A 4 5.23 41.77 -4.17
C ALA A 4 5.16 40.24 -4.08
N ARG A 5 4.12 39.63 -4.67
CA ARG A 5 4.18 38.22 -5.05
C ARG A 5 5.28 38.11 -6.10
N SER A 6 6.53 37.99 -5.67
CA SER A 6 7.59 37.49 -6.52
C SER A 6 7.14 36.11 -6.96
N ASN A 7 6.83 35.96 -8.25
CA ASN A 7 6.52 34.66 -8.81
C ASN A 7 7.83 33.86 -8.73
N PRO A 8 8.00 32.90 -7.80
CA PRO A 8 9.31 32.32 -7.51
C PRO A 8 9.87 31.53 -8.70
N LEU A 9 9.00 31.19 -9.66
CA LEU A 9 9.33 30.52 -10.91
C LEU A 9 9.94 31.47 -11.96
N GLY A 10 9.64 32.77 -11.90
CA GLY A 10 10.06 33.72 -12.94
C GLY A 10 11.55 34.07 -12.92
N SER A 11 12.25 33.73 -11.84
CA SER A 11 13.70 33.94 -11.65
C SER A 11 14.55 32.70 -11.90
N LEU A 12 13.92 31.55 -12.20
CA LEU A 12 14.62 30.29 -12.45
C LEU A 12 14.89 30.10 -13.96
N PRO A 13 16.01 29.47 -14.35
CA PRO A 13 16.20 28.99 -15.72
C PRO A 13 15.02 28.10 -16.16
N GLU A 14 14.58 28.21 -17.42
CA GLU A 14 13.46 27.41 -17.97
C GLU A 14 13.63 25.90 -17.75
N ALA A 15 14.88 25.42 -17.78
CA ALA A 15 15.24 24.03 -17.52
C ALA A 15 14.84 23.50 -16.12
N ILE A 16 14.63 24.39 -15.14
CA ILE A 16 14.22 24.05 -13.76
C ILE A 16 12.76 24.45 -13.52
N ALA A 17 12.29 25.54 -14.13
CA ALA A 17 10.94 26.04 -13.94
C ALA A 17 9.86 25.07 -14.45
N LEU A 18 10.07 24.45 -15.62
CA LEU A 18 9.08 23.58 -16.25
C LEU A 18 8.86 22.25 -15.49
N PRO A 19 9.91 21.49 -15.11
CA PRO A 19 9.74 20.28 -14.29
C PRO A 19 9.04 20.56 -12.95
N LEU A 20 9.43 21.65 -12.27
CA LEU A 20 8.81 22.05 -11.01
C LEU A 20 7.34 22.44 -11.16
N GLN A 21 6.96 23.02 -12.29
CA GLN A 21 5.56 23.33 -12.60
C GLN A 21 4.74 22.06 -12.84
N VAL A 22 5.30 21.08 -13.56
CA VAL A 22 4.65 19.77 -13.77
C VAL A 22 4.46 19.05 -12.44
N GLU A 23 5.49 19.01 -11.61
CA GLU A 23 5.43 18.42 -10.26
C GLU A 23 4.32 19.04 -9.42
N ARG A 24 4.18 20.38 -9.43
CA ARG A 24 3.08 21.10 -8.76
C ARG A 24 1.71 20.65 -9.20
N TYR A 25 1.46 20.61 -10.51
CA TYR A 25 0.15 20.21 -11.04
C TYR A 25 -0.16 18.76 -10.69
N VAL A 26 0.82 17.87 -10.82
CA VAL A 26 0.65 16.45 -10.52
C VAL A 26 0.42 16.22 -9.02
N ALA A 27 1.13 16.91 -8.13
CA ALA A 27 0.94 16.80 -6.69
C ALA A 27 -0.48 17.25 -6.26
N VAL A 28 -0.97 18.37 -6.81
CA VAL A 28 -2.34 18.85 -6.52
C VAL A 28 -3.39 17.90 -7.08
N ALA A 29 -3.19 17.41 -8.31
CA ALA A 29 -4.11 16.45 -8.93
C ALA A 29 -4.19 15.15 -8.12
N GLN A 30 -3.05 14.63 -7.65
CA GLN A 30 -2.99 13.44 -6.80
C GLN A 30 -3.67 13.64 -5.45
N LEU A 31 -3.36 14.73 -4.74
CA LEU A 31 -4.00 15.04 -3.47
C LEU A 31 -5.52 15.14 -3.65
N THR A 32 -5.97 15.79 -4.72
CA THR A 32 -7.40 15.93 -5.04
C THR A 32 -8.04 14.56 -5.31
N MET A 33 -7.42 13.73 -6.15
CA MET A 33 -7.91 12.40 -6.47
C MET A 33 -7.98 11.51 -5.22
N TYR A 34 -6.95 11.54 -4.39
CA TYR A 34 -6.89 10.74 -3.17
C TYR A 34 -7.91 11.22 -2.13
N THR A 35 -8.06 12.54 -1.96
CA THR A 35 -9.09 13.13 -1.10
C THR A 35 -10.48 12.71 -1.59
N TYR A 36 -10.72 12.78 -2.89
CA TYR A 36 -11.99 12.37 -3.49
C TYR A 36 -12.29 10.89 -3.26
N ASP A 37 -11.32 10.00 -3.47
CA ASP A 37 -11.48 8.58 -3.13
C ASP A 37 -11.80 8.37 -1.65
N TRP A 38 -11.13 9.10 -0.75
CA TRP A 38 -11.39 8.98 0.67
C TRP A 38 -12.79 9.48 1.04
N LEU A 39 -13.22 10.61 0.50
CA LEU A 39 -14.59 11.10 0.74
C LEU A 39 -15.65 10.09 0.29
N LEU A 40 -15.44 9.43 -0.86
CA LEU A 40 -16.34 8.39 -1.35
C LEU A 40 -16.31 7.11 -0.49
N SER A 41 -15.21 6.84 0.22
CA SER A 41 -15.11 5.67 1.08
C SER A 41 -15.63 5.85 2.50
N VAL A 42 -15.86 7.08 2.96
CA VAL A 42 -16.23 7.36 4.36
C VAL A 42 -17.48 6.59 4.80
N SER A 43 -18.53 6.54 3.97
CA SER A 43 -19.78 5.85 4.34
C SER A 43 -19.55 4.36 4.60
N GLU A 44 -18.81 3.72 3.70
CA GLU A 44 -18.44 2.31 3.78
C GLU A 44 -17.48 2.05 4.97
N GLU A 45 -16.57 2.97 5.25
CA GLU A 45 -15.65 2.90 6.40
C GLU A 45 -16.38 3.03 7.74
N CYS A 46 -17.34 3.96 7.84
CA CYS A 46 -18.22 4.09 8.99
C CYS A 46 -19.04 2.82 9.20
N GLU A 47 -19.56 2.23 8.13
CA GLU A 47 -20.30 0.96 8.20
C GLU A 47 -19.41 -0.18 8.72
N VAL A 48 -18.21 -0.34 8.16
CA VAL A 48 -17.24 -1.35 8.62
C VAL A 48 -16.90 -1.16 10.10
N LEU A 49 -16.62 0.07 10.54
CA LEU A 49 -16.33 0.36 11.95
C LEU A 49 -17.55 0.13 12.86
N SER A 50 -18.75 0.47 12.41
CA SER A 50 -19.97 0.27 13.20
C SER A 50 -20.28 -1.21 13.44
N LYS A 51 -20.00 -2.07 12.46
CA LYS A 51 -20.31 -3.50 12.50
C LYS A 51 -19.19 -4.35 13.08
N ALA A 52 -17.93 -4.08 12.71
CA ALA A 52 -16.77 -4.87 13.12
C ALA A 52 -15.90 -4.24 14.21
N GLY A 53 -16.08 -2.94 14.51
CA GLY A 53 -15.28 -2.23 15.50
C GLY A 53 -13.81 -2.05 15.12
N TRP A 54 -13.00 -1.68 16.11
CA TRP A 54 -11.55 -1.47 15.97
C TRP A 54 -10.77 -2.80 16.02
N SER A 55 -10.89 -3.61 14.97
CA SER A 55 -10.02 -4.77 14.78
C SER A 55 -8.59 -4.34 14.40
N ARG A 56 -7.61 -5.23 14.57
CA ARG A 56 -6.21 -4.94 14.17
C ARG A 56 -6.09 -4.64 12.67
N SER A 57 -6.80 -5.38 11.85
CA SER A 57 -6.82 -5.19 10.40
C SER A 57 -7.44 -3.84 10.01
N ASN A 58 -8.47 -3.39 10.75
CA ASN A 58 -9.02 -2.04 10.61
C ASN A 58 -8.04 -0.96 11.07
N MET A 59 -7.30 -1.16 12.16
CA MET A 59 -6.25 -0.22 12.57
C MET A 59 -5.18 -0.07 11.49
N VAL A 60 -4.67 -1.19 10.96
CA VAL A 60 -3.67 -1.16 9.87
C VAL A 60 -4.24 -0.44 8.64
N TYR A 61 -5.51 -0.67 8.31
CA TYR A 61 -6.19 0.01 7.22
C TYR A 61 -6.21 1.54 7.41
N PHE A 62 -6.68 2.03 8.56
CA PHE A 62 -6.78 3.48 8.81
C PHE A 62 -5.40 4.12 8.93
N LEU A 63 -4.42 3.44 9.54
CA LEU A 63 -3.03 3.90 9.55
C LEU A 63 -2.50 4.05 8.12
N SER A 64 -2.67 3.04 7.28
CA SER A 64 -2.28 3.09 5.86
C SER A 64 -2.86 4.32 5.15
N ARG A 65 -4.14 4.61 5.39
CA ARG A 65 -4.87 5.67 4.70
C ARG A 65 -4.50 7.08 5.20
N ILE A 66 -4.39 7.24 6.52
CA ILE A 66 -4.02 8.52 7.16
C ILE A 66 -2.60 8.90 6.79
N PHE A 67 -1.65 7.96 6.85
CA PHE A 67 -0.26 8.24 6.54
C PHE A 67 -0.03 8.50 5.05
N GLU A 68 -0.79 7.85 4.15
CA GLU A 68 -0.73 8.19 2.72
C GLU A 68 -1.27 9.60 2.46
N PHE A 69 -2.41 9.96 3.05
CA PHE A 69 -2.93 11.32 2.93
C PHE A 69 -1.96 12.35 3.49
N GLY A 70 -1.37 12.07 4.67
CA GLY A 70 -0.36 12.92 5.29
C GLY A 70 0.87 13.09 4.39
N HIS A 71 1.34 12.00 3.78
CA HIS A 71 2.43 12.04 2.79
C HIS A 71 2.12 12.99 1.63
N GLN A 72 0.96 12.84 0.99
CA GLN A 72 0.53 13.70 -0.13
C GLN A 72 0.33 15.17 0.30
N PHE A 73 -0.22 15.39 1.49
CA PHE A 73 -0.47 16.73 2.01
C PHE A 73 0.83 17.48 2.35
N ILE A 74 1.77 16.81 3.02
CA ILE A 74 3.08 17.39 3.36
C ILE A 74 3.88 17.65 2.08
N LEU A 75 3.77 16.79 1.06
CA LEU A 75 4.37 17.02 -0.25
C LEU A 75 3.86 18.31 -0.90
N VAL A 76 2.54 18.53 -0.91
CA VAL A 76 1.98 19.79 -1.44
C VAL A 76 2.49 20.99 -0.64
N ILE A 77 2.61 20.89 0.69
CA ILE A 77 3.21 21.94 1.51
C ILE A 77 4.65 22.21 1.06
N LEU A 78 5.46 21.17 0.87
CA LEU A 78 6.86 21.28 0.46
C LEU A 78 7.03 22.08 -0.85
N ILE A 79 6.17 21.82 -1.83
CA ILE A 79 6.33 22.35 -3.19
C ILE A 79 5.73 23.77 -3.33
N PHE A 80 4.70 24.11 -2.53
CA PHE A 80 4.00 25.40 -2.61
C PHE A 80 4.40 26.42 -1.56
N VAL A 81 4.86 25.97 -0.39
CA VAL A 81 5.16 26.86 0.75
C VAL A 81 6.66 27.15 0.79
N PRO A 82 7.08 28.43 0.64
CA PRO A 82 8.45 28.85 0.92
C PRO A 82 8.92 28.40 2.30
N SER A 83 10.02 27.65 2.37
CA SER A 83 10.60 27.19 3.63
C SER A 83 12.07 27.57 3.68
N THR A 84 12.44 28.42 4.64
CA THR A 84 13.80 28.96 4.75
C THR A 84 14.63 28.29 5.85
N LYS A 85 14.04 27.43 6.69
CA LYS A 85 14.70 26.84 7.87
C LYS A 85 14.35 25.38 8.17
N SER A 86 13.45 24.75 7.42
CA SER A 86 12.85 23.46 7.82
C SER A 86 12.71 22.43 6.69
N CYS A 87 13.55 22.51 5.65
CA CYS A 87 13.52 21.56 4.53
C CYS A 87 13.78 20.12 5.00
N ASP A 88 14.81 19.88 5.82
CA ASP A 88 15.11 18.56 6.36
C ASP A 88 13.94 17.97 7.17
N ALA A 89 13.31 18.77 8.03
CA ALA A 89 12.18 18.32 8.84
C ALA A 89 10.97 17.94 7.97
N LEU A 90 10.67 18.73 6.94
CA LEU A 90 9.59 18.44 5.99
C LEU A 90 9.88 17.17 5.18
N LEU A 91 11.10 17.01 4.67
CA LEU A 91 11.48 15.81 3.93
C LEU A 91 11.49 14.57 4.82
N GLY A 92 11.97 14.68 6.05
CA GLY A 92 11.91 13.60 7.04
C GLY A 92 10.46 13.20 7.34
N ALA A 93 9.55 14.17 7.46
CA ALA A 93 8.13 13.91 7.64
C ALA A 93 7.48 13.23 6.43
N ILE A 94 7.82 13.66 5.21
CA ILE A 94 7.40 12.99 3.95
C ILE A 94 7.90 11.55 3.96
N GLY A 95 9.21 11.35 4.11
CA GLY A 95 9.81 10.01 4.12
C GLY A 95 9.18 9.09 5.16
N THR A 96 8.94 9.60 6.37
CA THR A 96 8.29 8.84 7.45
C THR A 96 6.85 8.47 7.09
N CYS A 97 6.06 9.44 6.60
CA CYS A 97 4.67 9.17 6.24
C CYS A 97 4.56 8.17 5.08
N GLY A 98 5.40 8.32 4.05
CA GLY A 98 5.48 7.38 2.94
C GLY A 98 5.88 5.98 3.40
N ALA A 99 6.92 5.86 4.24
CA ALA A 99 7.38 4.57 4.75
C ALA A 99 6.30 3.85 5.56
N VAL A 100 5.59 4.56 6.45
CA VAL A 100 4.48 3.99 7.24
C VAL A 100 3.33 3.57 6.32
N SER A 101 2.94 4.44 5.37
CA SER A 101 1.88 4.13 4.40
C SER A 101 2.18 2.85 3.61
N VAL A 102 3.35 2.76 2.99
CA VAL A 102 3.76 1.60 2.17
C VAL A 102 3.83 0.34 3.02
N SER A 103 4.37 0.43 4.23
CA SER A 103 4.49 -0.69 5.17
C SER A 103 3.12 -1.24 5.59
N CYS A 104 2.18 -0.35 5.93
CA CYS A 104 0.80 -0.71 6.28
C CYS A 104 0.05 -1.27 5.07
N THR A 105 0.20 -0.65 3.89
CA THR A 105 -0.41 -1.11 2.64
C THR A 105 0.04 -2.55 2.31
N SER A 106 1.35 -2.79 2.38
CA SER A 106 1.93 -4.12 2.16
C SER A 106 1.47 -5.13 3.22
N LEU A 107 1.26 -4.69 4.46
CA LEU A 107 0.72 -5.53 5.53
C LEU A 107 -0.73 -5.94 5.26
N LEU A 108 -1.57 -5.06 4.68
CA LEU A 108 -2.93 -5.43 4.24
C LEU A 108 -2.89 -6.56 3.21
N PHE A 109 -1.89 -6.59 2.33
CA PHE A 109 -1.70 -7.69 1.37
C PHE A 109 -1.25 -9.00 2.03
N LEU A 110 -0.39 -8.93 3.05
CA LEU A 110 -0.04 -10.09 3.84
C LEU A 110 -1.21 -10.67 4.62
N LEU A 111 -2.07 -9.82 5.18
CA LEU A 111 -3.28 -10.25 5.88
C LEU A 111 -4.21 -11.04 4.94
N ARG A 112 -4.25 -10.68 3.65
CA ARG A 112 -4.99 -11.45 2.64
C ARG A 112 -4.37 -12.81 2.36
N ILE A 113 -3.04 -12.92 2.23
CA ILE A 113 -2.38 -14.23 2.09
C ILE A 113 -2.72 -15.11 3.27
N ARG A 114 -2.65 -14.55 4.48
CA ARG A 114 -2.96 -15.27 5.71
C ARG A 114 -4.36 -15.86 5.69
N ALA A 115 -5.35 -15.08 5.23
CA ALA A 115 -6.73 -15.53 5.08
C ALA A 115 -6.86 -16.65 4.04
N VAL A 116 -6.20 -16.51 2.89
CA VAL A 116 -6.29 -17.44 1.74
C VAL A 116 -5.55 -18.78 1.99
N TYR A 117 -4.45 -18.75 2.75
CA TYR A 117 -3.61 -19.91 3.06
C TYR A 117 -3.86 -20.51 4.45
N LEU A 118 -4.97 -20.16 5.11
CA LEU A 118 -5.40 -20.76 6.38
C LEU A 118 -4.28 -20.82 7.46
N LYS A 119 -3.49 -19.73 7.58
CA LYS A 119 -2.36 -19.60 8.52
C LYS A 119 -1.23 -20.65 8.37
N SER A 120 -0.96 -21.16 7.17
CA SER A 120 0.26 -21.97 6.96
C SER A 120 1.50 -21.24 7.48
N ARG A 121 2.14 -21.79 8.53
CA ARG A 121 3.27 -21.14 9.22
C ARG A 121 4.42 -20.83 8.28
N PHE A 122 4.71 -21.75 7.35
CA PHE A 122 5.80 -21.57 6.39
C PHE A 122 5.54 -20.38 5.46
N ILE A 123 4.33 -20.28 4.89
CA ILE A 123 3.93 -19.17 4.02
C ILE A 123 4.00 -17.85 4.78
N MET A 124 3.51 -17.81 6.02
CA MET A 124 3.54 -16.60 6.84
C MET A 124 4.96 -16.17 7.22
N ILE A 125 5.87 -17.10 7.50
CA ILE A 125 7.28 -16.78 7.76
C ILE A 125 7.92 -16.23 6.49
N LEU A 126 7.75 -16.91 5.35
CA LEU A 126 8.34 -16.48 4.08
C LEU A 126 7.90 -15.07 3.68
N PHE A 127 6.59 -14.85 3.60
CA PHE A 127 6.04 -13.55 3.18
C PHE A 127 6.24 -12.47 4.25
N GLY A 128 6.20 -12.84 5.53
CA GLY A 128 6.52 -11.93 6.63
C GLY A 128 7.96 -11.44 6.60
N THR A 129 8.93 -12.33 6.30
CA THR A 129 10.34 -11.95 6.14
C THR A 129 10.55 -11.03 4.94
N ILE A 130 9.93 -11.33 3.79
CA ILE A 130 10.01 -10.46 2.59
C ILE A 130 9.45 -9.06 2.90
N TRP A 131 8.32 -9.01 3.61
CA TRP A 131 7.75 -7.74 4.05
C TRP A 131 8.67 -6.99 5.02
N LEU A 132 9.28 -7.65 6.01
CA LEU A 132 10.23 -7.00 6.92
C LEU A 132 11.42 -6.39 6.20
N VAL A 133 11.93 -7.08 5.16
CA VAL A 133 12.99 -6.54 4.29
C VAL A 133 12.50 -5.28 3.56
N SER A 134 11.28 -5.31 3.02
CA SER A 134 10.68 -4.13 2.38
C SER A 134 10.51 -2.96 3.35
N VAL A 135 10.05 -3.20 4.57
CA VAL A 135 9.94 -2.16 5.62
C VAL A 135 11.31 -1.57 5.95
N ALA A 136 12.33 -2.42 6.13
CA ALA A 136 13.68 -1.96 6.44
C ALA A 136 14.26 -1.07 5.31
N LEU A 137 14.02 -1.43 4.05
CA LEU A 137 14.46 -0.63 2.90
C LEU A 137 13.70 0.70 2.79
N ASN A 138 12.39 0.72 3.09
CA ASN A 138 11.61 1.95 3.14
C ASN A 138 12.09 2.89 4.26
N ILE A 139 12.40 2.36 5.44
CA ILE A 139 12.99 3.13 6.56
C ILE A 139 14.36 3.67 6.18
N LEU A 140 15.21 2.84 5.55
CA LEU A 140 16.53 3.27 5.09
C LEU A 140 16.44 4.43 4.09
N GLN A 141 15.49 4.35 3.15
CA GLN A 141 15.24 5.44 2.22
C GLN A 141 14.76 6.69 2.94
N ALA A 142 13.78 6.59 3.84
CA ALA A 142 13.28 7.72 4.61
C ALA A 142 14.39 8.40 5.43
N ALA A 143 15.26 7.62 6.08
CA ALA A 143 16.40 8.12 6.84
C ALA A 143 17.51 8.73 5.96
N SER A 144 17.52 8.42 4.66
CA SER A 144 18.49 8.96 3.71
C SER A 144 18.02 10.27 3.05
N MET A 145 16.75 10.66 3.23
CA MET A 145 16.20 11.89 2.65
C MET A 145 16.75 13.11 3.41
N HIS A 146 17.39 14.01 2.66
CA HIS A 146 17.92 15.28 3.16
C HIS A 146 17.48 16.38 2.21
N GLY A 147 17.11 17.53 2.77
CA GLY A 147 16.48 18.64 2.08
C GLY A 147 17.33 19.89 2.09
N GLU A 148 17.66 20.39 0.89
CA GLU A 148 18.36 21.67 0.74
C GLU A 148 17.46 22.70 0.05
N ILE A 149 17.77 23.98 0.28
CA ILE A 149 17.10 25.07 -0.40
C ILE A 149 17.68 25.18 -1.82
N ILE A 150 16.80 25.20 -2.83
CA ILE A 150 17.21 25.39 -4.22
C ILE A 150 17.88 26.77 -4.35
N PRO A 151 19.13 26.84 -4.86
CA PRO A 151 19.87 28.10 -4.98
C PRO A 151 19.06 29.18 -5.73
N GLY A 152 18.99 30.39 -5.16
CA GLY A 152 18.23 31.50 -5.75
C GLY A 152 16.72 31.47 -5.50
N THR A 153 16.22 30.52 -4.69
CA THR A 153 14.80 30.45 -4.30
C THR A 153 14.65 30.19 -2.80
N THR A 154 13.40 30.06 -2.35
CA THR A 154 13.03 29.66 -0.99
C THR A 154 12.33 28.30 -0.96
N LEU A 155 12.56 27.47 -1.98
CA LEU A 155 11.93 26.15 -2.14
C LEU A 155 12.91 25.04 -1.76
N CYS A 156 12.38 23.95 -1.24
CA CYS A 156 13.16 22.78 -0.84
C CYS A 156 13.26 21.77 -1.98
N THR A 157 14.43 21.11 -2.10
CA THR A 157 14.63 19.95 -2.97
C THR A 157 15.29 18.81 -2.20
N ASN A 158 15.07 17.58 -2.65
CA ASN A 158 15.70 16.38 -2.09
C ASN A 158 17.08 16.15 -2.72
N ILE A 159 18.11 15.94 -1.89
CA ILE A 159 19.47 15.59 -2.32
C ILE A 159 19.81 14.10 -2.07
N GLY A 160 19.00 13.39 -1.28
CA GLY A 160 19.20 11.99 -0.89
C GLY A 160 18.68 10.98 -1.91
N THR A 161 19.44 10.70 -2.98
CA THR A 161 19.02 9.79 -4.06
C THR A 161 19.68 8.41 -4.05
N LYS A 162 20.63 8.17 -3.13
CA LYS A 162 21.53 6.99 -3.17
C LYS A 162 20.82 5.62 -3.16
N TYR A 163 19.65 5.51 -2.52
CA TYR A 163 18.93 4.24 -2.33
C TYR A 163 17.55 4.22 -2.98
N PHE A 164 17.22 5.21 -3.80
CA PHE A 164 15.85 5.47 -4.26
C PHE A 164 15.17 4.29 -4.98
N MET A 165 15.94 3.46 -5.71
CA MET A 165 15.39 2.28 -6.39
C MET A 165 15.10 1.09 -5.47
N LEU A 166 15.83 0.94 -4.36
CA LEU A 166 15.77 -0.27 -3.52
C LEU A 166 14.37 -0.52 -2.91
N PRO A 167 13.70 0.49 -2.31
CA PRO A 167 12.34 0.31 -1.79
C PRO A 167 11.34 -0.04 -2.89
N SER A 168 11.48 0.56 -4.08
CA SER A 168 10.61 0.28 -5.22
C SER A 168 10.76 -1.15 -5.71
N ILE A 169 12.00 -1.65 -5.86
CA ILE A 169 12.30 -3.04 -6.23
C ILE A 169 11.74 -4.01 -5.19
N SER A 170 11.99 -3.75 -3.91
CA SER A 170 11.54 -4.64 -2.84
C SER A 170 10.02 -4.69 -2.73
N THR A 171 9.35 -3.54 -2.83
CA THR A 171 7.88 -3.46 -2.80
C THR A 171 7.28 -4.18 -4.01
N PHE A 172 7.85 -3.98 -5.20
CA PHE A 172 7.42 -4.70 -6.40
C PHE A 172 7.53 -6.21 -6.26
N ILE A 173 8.68 -6.71 -5.76
CA ILE A 173 8.89 -8.14 -5.54
C ILE A 173 7.87 -8.66 -4.53
N ASN A 174 7.66 -7.94 -3.42
CA ASN A 174 6.69 -8.33 -2.41
C ASN A 174 5.28 -8.43 -3.02
N ASP A 175 4.78 -7.34 -3.59
CA ASP A 175 3.42 -7.28 -4.15
C ASP A 175 3.19 -8.32 -5.26
N THR A 176 4.20 -8.55 -6.10
CA THR A 176 4.14 -9.56 -7.18
C THR A 176 4.07 -10.97 -6.61
N LEU A 177 4.89 -11.30 -5.62
CA LEU A 177 4.86 -12.62 -4.99
C LEU A 177 3.53 -12.84 -4.25
N ILE A 178 3.01 -11.80 -3.58
CA ILE A 178 1.72 -11.86 -2.90
C ILE A 178 0.60 -12.11 -3.92
N PHE A 179 0.60 -11.35 -5.01
CA PHE A 179 -0.33 -11.53 -6.11
C PHE A 179 -0.27 -12.95 -6.68
N LEU A 180 0.91 -13.45 -7.00
CA LEU A 180 1.07 -14.80 -7.56
C LEU A 180 0.56 -15.87 -6.61
N ALA A 181 0.84 -15.75 -5.31
CA ALA A 181 0.36 -16.70 -4.31
C ALA A 181 -1.18 -16.71 -4.22
N ILE A 182 -1.79 -15.53 -4.08
CA ILE A 182 -3.26 -15.41 -3.99
C ILE A 182 -3.92 -15.93 -5.28
N THR A 183 -3.43 -15.50 -6.44
CA THR A 183 -3.90 -15.98 -7.75
C THR A 183 -3.78 -17.50 -7.86
N PHE A 184 -2.62 -18.07 -7.50
CA PHE A 184 -2.40 -19.50 -7.58
C PHE A 184 -3.38 -20.29 -6.70
N ARG A 185 -3.62 -19.83 -5.46
CA ARG A 185 -4.56 -20.48 -4.54
C ARG A 185 -6.01 -20.37 -5.02
N LEU A 186 -6.43 -19.19 -5.51
CA LEU A 186 -7.76 -18.97 -6.08
C LEU A 186 -7.98 -19.83 -7.33
N CYS A 187 -6.99 -19.89 -8.21
CA CYS A 187 -7.00 -20.77 -9.38
C CYS A 187 -7.10 -22.22 -8.93
N SER A 188 -6.27 -22.68 -8.00
CA SER A 188 -6.31 -24.06 -7.51
C SER A 188 -7.69 -24.43 -6.95
N ASN A 189 -8.29 -23.56 -6.14
CA ASN A 189 -9.63 -23.77 -5.56
C ASN A 189 -10.75 -23.75 -6.62
N ALA A 190 -10.64 -22.91 -7.65
CA ALA A 190 -11.59 -22.89 -8.77
C ALA A 190 -11.42 -24.08 -9.72
N LEU A 191 -10.28 -24.78 -9.65
CA LEU A 191 -9.86 -25.81 -10.58
C LEU A 191 -9.75 -27.21 -9.93
N ILE A 192 -10.42 -27.47 -8.81
CA ILE A 192 -10.38 -28.77 -8.13
C ILE A 192 -10.91 -29.93 -9.02
N ASP A 193 -11.67 -29.66 -10.09
CA ASP A 193 -12.33 -30.73 -10.88
C ASP A 193 -11.57 -31.39 -12.07
N GLU A 194 -10.39 -30.96 -12.55
CA GLU A 194 -9.68 -31.63 -13.69
C GLU A 194 -8.20 -31.23 -13.81
N SER A 195 -7.43 -32.09 -14.49
CA SER A 195 -5.97 -31.98 -14.69
C SER A 195 -5.47 -30.65 -15.30
N TRP A 196 -4.37 -30.12 -14.75
CA TRP A 196 -3.76 -28.82 -15.06
C TRP A 196 -3.44 -28.60 -16.56
N ARG A 197 -3.04 -29.67 -17.27
CA ARG A 197 -2.66 -29.66 -18.70
C ARG A 197 -3.85 -29.52 -19.66
N SER A 198 -4.95 -30.22 -19.39
CA SER A 198 -6.19 -30.15 -20.20
C SER A 198 -6.86 -28.78 -20.08
N ARG A 199 -6.69 -28.13 -18.91
CA ARG A 199 -7.34 -26.87 -18.58
C ARG A 199 -6.60 -25.61 -19.06
N PHE A 200 -5.27 -25.63 -19.13
CA PHE A 200 -4.52 -24.54 -19.79
C PHE A 200 -4.93 -24.43 -21.27
N LEU A 201 -5.19 -25.58 -21.91
CA LEU A 201 -5.75 -25.64 -23.26
C LEU A 201 -7.17 -25.05 -23.34
N SER A 202 -8.03 -25.25 -22.33
CA SER A 202 -9.40 -24.69 -22.25
C SER A 202 -9.44 -23.18 -21.97
N VAL A 203 -8.45 -22.67 -21.23
CA VAL A 203 -8.22 -21.23 -21.03
C VAL A 203 -7.82 -20.60 -22.36
N VAL A 204 -6.86 -21.17 -23.09
CA VAL A 204 -6.51 -20.73 -24.45
C VAL A 204 -7.70 -20.83 -25.42
N LYS A 205 -8.63 -21.78 -25.19
CA LYS A 205 -9.87 -21.97 -25.98
C LYS A 205 -11.07 -21.11 -25.53
N GLY A 206 -10.87 -20.17 -24.61
CA GLY A 206 -11.85 -19.12 -24.24
C GLY A 206 -12.94 -19.50 -23.23
N LYS A 207 -13.30 -20.78 -23.08
CA LYS A 207 -14.38 -21.20 -22.15
C LYS A 207 -13.95 -21.21 -20.67
N GLY A 208 -12.66 -21.43 -20.39
CA GLY A 208 -12.12 -21.36 -19.02
C GLY A 208 -11.86 -19.93 -18.52
N LEU A 209 -11.68 -18.97 -19.43
CA LEU A 209 -11.32 -17.59 -19.10
C LEU A 209 -12.42 -16.85 -18.34
N TYR A 210 -13.69 -17.09 -18.69
CA TYR A 210 -14.81 -16.38 -18.06
C TYR A 210 -14.94 -16.71 -16.57
N ARG A 211 -14.86 -18.00 -16.20
CA ARG A 211 -14.97 -18.44 -14.80
C ARG A 211 -13.76 -17.99 -13.97
N LEU A 212 -12.57 -18.03 -14.58
CA LEU A 212 -11.33 -17.52 -13.99
C LEU A 212 -11.38 -16.00 -13.80
N SER A 213 -11.72 -15.26 -14.85
CA SER A 213 -11.86 -13.80 -14.83
C SER A 213 -12.89 -13.36 -13.80
N ARG A 214 -14.05 -14.04 -13.72
CA ARG A 214 -15.08 -13.77 -12.70
C ARG A 214 -14.55 -13.99 -11.28
N SER A 215 -13.81 -15.08 -11.02
CA SER A 215 -13.21 -15.35 -9.70
C SER A 215 -12.14 -14.31 -9.31
N LEU A 216 -11.29 -13.94 -10.28
CA LEU A 216 -10.25 -12.92 -10.10
C LEU A 216 -10.85 -11.52 -9.89
N LEU A 217 -11.92 -11.17 -10.62
CA LEU A 217 -12.69 -9.94 -10.43
C LEU A 217 -13.32 -9.89 -9.05
N LEU A 218 -13.99 -10.97 -8.62
CA LEU A 218 -14.62 -11.04 -7.29
C LEU A 218 -13.59 -10.91 -6.16
N SER A 219 -12.38 -11.44 -6.37
CA SER A 219 -11.29 -11.39 -5.38
C SER A 219 -10.50 -10.08 -5.41
N GLY A 220 -10.81 -9.18 -6.36
CA GLY A 220 -10.08 -7.94 -6.61
C GLY A 220 -8.69 -8.12 -7.22
N GLN A 221 -8.38 -9.31 -7.75
CA GLN A 221 -7.06 -9.69 -8.25
C GLN A 221 -6.68 -8.93 -9.53
N ILE A 222 -7.64 -8.53 -10.36
CA ILE A 222 -7.38 -7.68 -11.53
C ILE A 222 -6.75 -6.34 -11.13
N TYR A 223 -7.14 -5.79 -9.98
CA TYR A 223 -6.58 -4.53 -9.50
C TYR A 223 -5.10 -4.65 -9.11
N TYR A 224 -4.68 -5.81 -8.59
CA TYR A 224 -3.27 -6.10 -8.34
C TYR A 224 -2.46 -6.28 -9.63
N LEU A 225 -3.07 -6.86 -10.67
CA LEU A 225 -2.44 -6.93 -11.99
C LEU A 225 -2.17 -5.52 -12.53
N THR A 226 -3.14 -4.60 -12.34
CA THR A 226 -2.95 -3.18 -12.68
C THR A 226 -1.78 -2.58 -11.92
N VAL A 227 -1.65 -2.83 -10.62
CA VAL A 227 -0.49 -2.37 -9.81
C VAL A 227 0.84 -2.90 -10.36
N ILE A 228 0.92 -4.18 -10.75
CA ILE A 228 2.12 -4.77 -11.35
C ILE A 228 2.50 -4.07 -12.66
N VAL A 229 1.52 -3.80 -13.54
CA VAL A 229 1.76 -3.07 -14.80
C VAL A 229 2.29 -1.67 -14.53
N PHE A 230 1.72 -0.97 -13.53
CA PHE A 230 2.23 0.33 -13.12
C PHE A 230 3.66 0.25 -12.59
N PHE A 231 4.01 -0.77 -11.79
CA PHE A 231 5.39 -0.93 -11.29
C PHE A 231 6.38 -1.14 -12.43
N ILE A 232 6.01 -1.93 -13.44
CA ILE A 232 6.83 -2.10 -14.64
C ILE A 232 7.04 -0.75 -15.34
N ALA A 233 5.98 0.03 -15.53
CA ALA A 233 6.07 1.37 -16.10
C ALA A 233 6.99 2.29 -15.27
N ASN A 234 6.90 2.22 -13.93
CA ASN A 234 7.78 2.97 -13.03
C ASN A 234 9.25 2.56 -13.16
N PHE A 235 9.57 1.29 -13.33
CA PHE A 235 10.95 0.86 -13.61
C PHE A 235 11.46 1.37 -14.96
N VAL A 236 10.61 1.37 -16.00
CA VAL A 236 10.98 1.93 -17.30
C VAL A 236 11.32 3.42 -17.17
N VAL A 237 10.53 4.16 -16.38
CA VAL A 237 10.80 5.57 -16.07
C VAL A 237 12.11 5.71 -15.29
N MET A 238 12.27 4.99 -14.17
CA MET A 238 13.47 5.06 -13.31
C MET A 238 14.77 4.71 -14.02
N LEU A 239 14.74 3.79 -14.99
CA LEU A 239 15.92 3.35 -15.76
C LEU A 239 16.19 4.23 -16.98
N SER A 240 15.25 5.12 -17.34
CA SER A 240 15.40 5.96 -18.51
C SER A 240 16.39 7.10 -18.23
N PRO A 241 17.49 7.22 -18.99
CA PRO A 241 18.42 8.34 -18.85
C PRO A 241 17.84 9.67 -19.37
N LEU A 242 16.68 9.62 -20.03
CA LEU A 242 16.00 10.77 -20.63
C LEU A 242 15.16 11.55 -19.61
N ILE A 243 14.88 10.96 -18.45
CA ILE A 243 13.98 11.55 -17.44
C ILE A 243 14.82 12.06 -16.27
N PRO A 244 14.67 13.34 -15.87
CA PRO A 244 15.34 13.89 -14.70
C PRO A 244 15.03 13.09 -13.44
N THR A 245 16.01 12.94 -12.55
CA THR A 245 15.88 12.18 -11.30
C THR A 245 14.79 12.69 -10.36
N GLY A 246 14.41 13.97 -10.46
CA GLY A 246 13.26 14.54 -9.74
C GLY A 246 11.92 13.92 -10.17
N ASP A 247 11.74 13.66 -11.47
CA ASP A 247 10.50 13.09 -12.02
C ASP A 247 10.34 11.59 -11.69
N HIS A 248 11.45 10.91 -11.38
CA HIS A 248 11.38 9.51 -10.94
C HIS A 248 10.68 9.40 -9.59
N PHE A 249 10.91 10.37 -8.68
CA PHE A 249 10.25 10.41 -7.37
C PHE A 249 8.75 10.64 -7.53
N LEU A 250 8.35 11.54 -8.44
CA LEU A 250 6.96 11.80 -8.80
C LEU A 250 6.22 10.52 -9.22
N THR A 251 6.83 9.72 -10.08
CA THR A 251 6.22 8.49 -10.60
C THR A 251 6.02 7.45 -9.50
N ALA A 252 7.02 7.28 -8.62
CA ALA A 252 6.92 6.38 -7.46
C ALA A 252 5.80 6.81 -6.50
N MET A 253 5.61 8.12 -6.30
CA MET A 253 4.54 8.66 -5.46
C MET A 253 3.14 8.41 -6.03
N ILE A 254 2.94 8.63 -7.34
CA ILE A 254 1.67 8.29 -8.03
C ILE A 254 1.31 6.83 -7.78
N LEU A 255 2.32 5.97 -7.89
CA LEU A 255 2.15 4.54 -7.77
C LEU A 255 1.85 4.11 -6.34
N GLY A 256 2.50 4.73 -5.36
CA GLY A 256 2.22 4.53 -3.94
C GLY A 256 0.77 4.88 -3.59
N ALA A 257 0.31 6.08 -3.96
CA ALA A 257 -1.06 6.53 -3.74
C ALA A 257 -2.08 5.61 -4.42
N PHE A 258 -1.81 5.22 -5.68
CA PHE A 258 -2.67 4.28 -6.41
C PHE A 258 -2.74 2.92 -5.71
N THR A 259 -1.60 2.35 -5.34
CA THR A 259 -1.52 1.04 -4.67
C THR A 259 -2.27 1.06 -3.34
N ASN A 260 -2.11 2.12 -2.55
CA ASN A 260 -2.84 2.32 -1.31
C ASN A 260 -4.36 2.42 -1.53
N MET A 261 -4.82 3.26 -2.47
CA MET A 261 -6.24 3.35 -2.83
C MET A 261 -6.82 1.99 -3.22
N MET A 262 -6.11 1.25 -4.07
CA MET A 262 -6.56 -0.08 -4.51
C MET A 262 -6.58 -1.08 -3.35
N ALA A 263 -5.51 -1.14 -2.55
CA ALA A 263 -5.45 -2.01 -1.38
C ALA A 263 -6.60 -1.77 -0.41
N CYS A 264 -6.87 -0.50 -0.12
CA CYS A 264 -7.96 -0.08 0.74
C CYS A 264 -9.32 -0.43 0.15
N ARG A 265 -9.56 -0.16 -1.14
CA ARG A 265 -10.83 -0.53 -1.81
C ARG A 265 -11.08 -2.03 -1.74
N VAL A 266 -10.08 -2.86 -2.05
CA VAL A 266 -10.30 -4.31 -1.99
C VAL A 266 -10.48 -4.76 -0.54
N PHE A 267 -9.73 -4.22 0.43
CA PHE A 267 -9.90 -4.55 1.85
C PHE A 267 -11.32 -4.29 2.33
N ARG A 268 -11.84 -3.10 2.02
CA ARG A 268 -13.19 -2.69 2.40
C ARG A 268 -14.27 -3.53 1.71
N GLY A 269 -14.10 -3.80 0.42
CA GLY A 269 -15.02 -4.69 -0.32
C GLY A 269 -15.10 -6.09 0.28
N VAL A 270 -13.97 -6.65 0.72
CA VAL A 270 -13.95 -7.95 1.43
C VAL A 270 -14.60 -7.84 2.80
N ALA A 271 -14.30 -6.78 3.57
CA ALA A 271 -14.88 -6.57 4.89
C ALA A 271 -16.41 -6.45 4.85
N LEU A 272 -16.94 -5.67 3.90
CA LEU A 272 -18.38 -5.52 3.70
C LEU A 272 -19.03 -6.80 3.16
N GLY A 273 -18.41 -7.48 2.20
CA GLY A 273 -18.94 -8.75 1.66
C GLY A 273 -19.08 -9.83 2.74
N MET A 274 -18.09 -9.93 3.65
CA MET A 274 -18.18 -10.84 4.80
C MET A 274 -19.32 -10.51 5.77
N MET A 275 -19.77 -9.25 5.81
CA MET A 275 -20.89 -8.81 6.65
C MET A 275 -22.25 -9.09 5.99
N GLU A 276 -22.34 -9.04 4.67
CA GLU A 276 -23.57 -9.32 3.92
C GLU A 276 -23.90 -10.82 3.89
N ASP A 277 -22.88 -11.68 3.76
CA ASP A 277 -23.04 -13.14 3.80
C ASP A 277 -23.42 -13.71 5.19
N HIS A 278 -23.30 -12.90 6.26
CA HIS A 278 -23.63 -13.28 7.63
C HIS A 278 -24.59 -12.29 8.29
N PRO A 279 -25.91 -12.35 7.97
CA PRO A 279 -26.88 -11.46 8.56
C PRO A 279 -26.94 -11.65 10.09
N THR A 280 -26.86 -10.51 10.77
CA THR A 280 -26.93 -10.25 12.20
C THR A 280 -27.91 -11.16 12.96
N THR A 281 -27.37 -12.19 13.59
CA THR A 281 -27.88 -12.69 14.88
C THR A 281 -26.82 -12.33 15.92
N GLY A 282 -27.21 -11.69 17.04
CA GLY A 282 -26.34 -10.98 17.99
C GLY A 282 -25.18 -11.76 18.65
N LEU A 283 -24.94 -13.00 18.23
CA LEU A 283 -23.77 -13.83 18.54
C LEU A 283 -22.64 -13.70 17.48
N SER A 284 -22.89 -13.03 16.34
CA SER A 284 -21.96 -12.95 15.20
C SER A 284 -20.94 -11.83 15.29
N THR A 285 -21.22 -10.72 15.99
CA THR A 285 -20.28 -9.60 16.16
C THR A 285 -18.98 -10.09 16.81
N THR A 286 -19.07 -10.99 17.80
CA THR A 286 -17.90 -11.61 18.44
C THR A 286 -17.19 -12.60 17.51
N ARG A 287 -17.86 -13.23 16.54
CA ARG A 287 -17.25 -14.14 15.55
C ARG A 287 -16.60 -13.40 14.38
N ILE A 288 -17.18 -12.29 13.94
CA ILE A 288 -16.61 -11.39 12.92
C ILE A 288 -15.40 -10.66 13.52
N ALA A 289 -15.55 -10.12 14.73
CA ALA A 289 -14.42 -9.63 15.52
C ALA A 289 -13.40 -10.73 15.74
N ALA A 290 -13.79 -11.97 16.09
CA ALA A 290 -12.85 -13.09 16.21
C ALA A 290 -12.21 -13.48 14.88
N ALA A 291 -12.86 -13.37 13.72
CA ALA A 291 -12.26 -13.62 12.41
C ALA A 291 -11.22 -12.55 12.05
N MET A 292 -11.49 -11.28 12.43
CA MET A 292 -10.56 -10.15 12.28
C MET A 292 -9.52 -10.06 13.41
N GLU A 293 -9.75 -10.69 14.57
CA GLU A 293 -8.83 -10.80 15.72
C GLU A 293 -7.96 -12.07 15.65
N LEU A 294 -8.45 -13.13 15.01
CA LEU A 294 -7.71 -14.34 14.67
C LEU A 294 -6.52 -14.00 13.76
N ASP A 295 -6.34 -12.75 13.36
CA ASP A 295 -5.14 -12.14 12.79
C ASP A 295 -3.94 -12.02 13.76
N ALA A 296 -3.98 -12.56 14.99
CA ALA A 296 -2.77 -12.71 15.83
C ALA A 296 -1.92 -13.95 15.50
N PHE A 297 -0.61 -13.76 15.36
CA PHE A 297 0.41 -14.80 15.54
C PHE A 297 0.18 -15.53 16.88
N PRO A 298 0.43 -16.85 16.99
CA PRO A 298 0.53 -17.48 18.30
C PRO A 298 1.84 -17.01 18.93
N SER A 299 1.76 -16.14 19.93
CA SER A 299 2.82 -16.03 20.93
C SER A 299 2.89 -17.37 21.65
N ALA A 300 3.93 -18.12 21.36
CA ALA A 300 4.30 -19.29 22.11
C ALA A 300 4.64 -18.86 23.54
N LEU A 301 3.76 -19.13 24.49
CA LEU A 301 4.08 -19.42 25.89
C LEU A 301 2.80 -19.83 26.62
N ARG A 302 2.42 -21.10 26.49
CA ARG A 302 1.75 -21.79 27.58
C ARG A 302 2.71 -22.87 28.05
N SER A 303 3.48 -22.50 29.07
CA SER A 303 4.30 -23.40 29.87
C SER A 303 3.46 -24.62 30.27
N LYS A 304 3.97 -25.81 29.93
CA LYS A 304 3.55 -27.06 30.55
C LYS A 304 3.97 -27.00 32.01
N SER A 305 3.02 -26.78 32.90
CA SER A 305 3.10 -27.22 34.29
C SER A 305 1.70 -27.15 34.87
N ASP A 306 0.95 -28.24 34.77
CA ASP A 306 -0.07 -28.65 35.74
C ASP A 306 -0.59 -30.04 35.33
N VAL A 307 0.29 -31.04 35.44
CA VAL A 307 -0.12 -32.44 35.60
C VAL A 307 0.77 -33.02 36.68
N ALA A 308 0.40 -32.76 37.93
CA ALA A 308 0.58 -33.67 39.06
C ALA A 308 0.11 -32.98 40.34
N LYS A 309 -1.20 -33.03 40.63
CA LYS A 309 -1.70 -33.13 42.01
C LYS A 309 -3.14 -33.65 42.04
N HIS A 310 -3.23 -34.91 42.47
CA HIS A 310 -4.32 -35.54 43.23
C HIS A 310 -5.60 -36.03 42.52
N GLY A 311 -5.67 -37.36 42.39
CA GLY A 311 -6.75 -38.20 42.94
C GLY A 311 -6.12 -39.57 43.23
N ILE A 312 -5.88 -39.98 44.47
CA ILE A 312 -6.83 -40.56 45.43
C ILE A 312 -7.80 -41.54 44.76
N ARG A 313 -7.36 -42.79 44.57
CA ARG A 313 -7.93 -43.94 45.27
C ARG A 313 -6.94 -45.09 45.30
#